data_AF-A0A5Q3L6A2-F1
#
_entry.id   AF-A0A5Q3L6A2-F1
#
_cell.length_a   1.000
_cell.length_b   1.000
_cell.length_c   1.000
_cell.angle_alpha   90.00
_cell.angle_beta   90.00
_cell.angle_gamma   90.00
#
_symmetry.space_group_name_H-M   'P 1'
#
loop_
_entity.id
_entity.type
_entity.pdbx_description
1 polymer ?
#
loop_
_entity_poly.entity_id
_entity_poly.type
_entity_poly.pdbx_seq_one_letter_code
_entity_poly.pdbx_strand_id
1 'polypeptide(L)'
;MISEPAPSESKQSISKKAVASFILAILSFLFLFLTSIPALILGKLALGEIYASEKKLKGKRLAVLSIYLCYYIHIFSVLLFIAGILYCLADGVRTVAVIAQRTNTVRNFGISAMQHDAAKGYLLGTAEQPQFPPEDRLSSITLLLPFMERMDLYNQIDFEKTWHDPQQSKVINVVLRDLIIPGGPRGKPITTIVGNAGVGRNAAYLSPDDPDAGIFLYNAKTTLSSVSQADGTAFTILALDTETDLGRWAAGGRPTVRGFEPDKIFTRGKWDFFRTNHQFGGFIPGNALVVFADQHTKTLYNDIDPKVLQTLFTKNGGEPVDEDIFR
;
A
#
# COMPACT_ATOMS: atom_id res chain seq x y z
N MET A 1 11.99 60.68 -80.87
CA MET A 1 12.49 59.72 -79.86
C MET A 1 11.44 59.60 -78.77
N ILE A 2 10.62 58.55 -78.83
CA ILE A 2 9.64 58.25 -77.78
C ILE A 2 10.38 57.37 -76.78
N SER A 3 10.62 57.90 -75.58
CA SER A 3 11.26 57.17 -74.49
C SER A 3 10.31 56.10 -73.98
N GLU A 4 10.72 54.84 -74.11
CA GLU A 4 10.04 53.69 -73.54
C GLU A 4 10.04 53.80 -71.99
N PRO A 5 8.89 53.70 -71.31
CA PRO A 5 8.85 53.81 -69.85
C PRO A 5 9.50 52.56 -69.24
N ALA A 6 10.42 52.78 -68.28
CA ALA A 6 11.06 51.71 -67.53
C ALA A 6 10.00 50.81 -66.85
N PRO A 7 10.16 49.47 -66.88
CA PRO A 7 9.20 48.56 -66.28
C PRO A 7 9.11 48.81 -64.78
N SER A 8 7.90 49.01 -64.27
CA SER A 8 7.68 49.23 -62.85
C SER A 8 8.04 47.97 -62.07
N GLU A 9 9.02 48.08 -61.16
CA GLU A 9 9.31 47.02 -60.18
C GLU A 9 8.06 46.80 -59.32
N SER A 10 7.30 45.74 -59.62
CA SER A 10 6.14 45.39 -58.81
C SER A 10 6.59 45.02 -57.40
N LYS A 11 6.25 45.85 -56.42
CA LYS A 11 6.62 45.68 -55.01
C LYS A 11 6.01 44.36 -54.48
N GLN A 12 6.84 43.34 -54.29
CA GLN A 12 6.41 42.03 -53.79
C GLN A 12 5.85 42.16 -52.37
N SER A 13 4.69 41.55 -52.10
CA SER A 13 4.05 41.55 -50.78
C SER A 13 4.20 40.20 -50.08
N ILE A 14 4.20 40.18 -48.74
CA ILE A 14 4.27 38.94 -47.95
C ILE A 14 2.87 38.33 -47.84
N SER A 15 2.76 37.01 -48.00
CA SER A 15 1.49 36.31 -47.81
C SER A 15 0.97 36.47 -46.37
N LYS A 16 -0.20 37.09 -46.22
CA LYS A 16 -0.89 37.23 -44.92
C LYS A 16 -1.18 35.86 -44.28
N LYS A 17 -1.46 34.84 -45.10
CA LYS A 17 -1.69 33.46 -44.65
C LYS A 17 -0.43 32.82 -44.09
N ALA A 18 0.74 33.09 -44.67
CA ALA A 18 2.03 32.61 -44.14
C ALA A 18 2.33 33.23 -42.77
N VAL A 19 2.05 34.53 -42.58
CA VAL A 19 2.21 35.22 -41.30
C VAL A 19 1.24 34.68 -40.25
N ALA A 20 -0.05 34.55 -40.59
CA ALA A 20 -1.05 33.99 -39.68
C ALA A 20 -0.75 32.55 -39.28
N SER A 21 -0.34 31.71 -40.23
CA SER A 21 0.13 30.34 -39.98
C SER A 21 1.29 30.30 -38.99
N PHE A 22 2.28 31.20 -39.15
CA PHE A 22 3.43 31.26 -38.26
C PHE A 22 3.07 31.75 -36.85
N ILE A 23 2.21 32.76 -36.73
CA ILE A 23 1.72 33.23 -35.42
C ILE A 23 0.98 32.10 -34.71
N LEU A 24 0.09 31.38 -35.40
CA LEU A 24 -0.64 30.26 -34.83
C LEU A 24 0.28 29.08 -34.47
N ALA A 25 1.34 28.84 -35.25
CA ALA A 25 2.37 27.86 -34.91
C ALA A 25 3.11 28.23 -33.62
N ILE A 26 3.44 29.49 -33.40
CA ILE A 26 4.01 29.96 -32.12
C ILE A 26 2.99 29.81 -30.98
N LEU A 27 1.73 30.19 -31.21
CA LEU A 27 0.68 30.05 -30.20
C LEU A 27 0.38 28.59 -29.85
N SER A 28 0.76 27.61 -30.69
CA SER A 28 0.60 26.18 -30.39
C SER A 28 1.47 25.68 -29.24
N PHE A 29 2.48 26.43 -28.82
CA PHE A 29 3.17 26.17 -27.56
C PHE A 29 2.26 26.35 -26.34
N LEU A 30 1.28 27.27 -26.42
CA LEU A 30 0.37 27.58 -25.31
C LEU A 30 -0.94 26.79 -25.40
N PHE A 31 -1.45 26.61 -26.62
CA PHE A 31 -2.77 26.02 -26.87
C PHE A 31 -2.72 24.61 -27.49
N LEU A 32 -1.54 23.99 -27.51
CA LEU A 32 -1.30 22.63 -28.01
C LEU A 32 -1.92 22.43 -29.40
N PHE A 33 -2.79 21.43 -29.54
CA PHE A 33 -3.34 21.03 -30.83
C PHE A 33 -4.36 22.03 -31.40
N LEU A 34 -5.03 22.83 -30.57
CA LEU A 34 -6.11 23.74 -30.98
C LEU A 34 -5.66 24.76 -32.03
N THR A 35 -4.46 25.32 -31.89
CA THR A 35 -3.92 26.31 -32.85
C THR A 35 -3.02 25.66 -33.91
N SER A 36 -2.52 24.43 -33.68
CA SER A 36 -1.66 23.71 -34.63
C SER A 36 -2.38 23.27 -35.92
N ILE A 37 -3.65 22.85 -35.83
CA ILE A 37 -4.42 22.39 -37.00
C ILE A 37 -4.72 23.57 -37.95
N PRO A 38 -5.27 24.71 -37.48
CA PRO A 38 -5.45 25.89 -38.32
C PRO A 38 -4.13 26.43 -38.89
N ALA A 39 -3.04 26.40 -38.10
CA ALA A 39 -1.72 26.81 -38.56
C ALA A 39 -1.21 25.96 -39.74
N LEU A 40 -1.39 24.63 -39.67
CA LEU A 40 -1.01 23.70 -40.75
C LEU A 40 -1.83 23.96 -42.03
N ILE A 41 -3.13 24.16 -41.91
CA ILE A 41 -4.03 24.45 -43.05
C ILE A 41 -3.61 25.77 -43.72
N LEU A 42 -3.45 26.84 -42.94
CA LEU A 42 -3.02 28.14 -43.45
C LEU A 42 -1.63 28.10 -44.05
N GLY A 43 -0.71 27.30 -43.49
CA GLY A 43 0.64 27.11 -44.02
C GLY A 43 0.62 26.46 -45.40
N LYS A 44 -0.17 25.39 -45.59
CA LYS A 44 -0.34 24.72 -46.88
C LYS A 44 -1.02 25.62 -47.92
N LEU A 45 -2.09 26.32 -47.53
CA LEU A 45 -2.78 27.28 -48.41
C LEU A 45 -1.85 28.42 -48.83
N ALA A 46 -1.05 28.96 -47.90
CA ALA A 46 -0.08 30.00 -48.21
C ALA A 46 0.98 29.54 -49.22
N LEU A 47 1.45 28.29 -49.13
CA LEU A 47 2.39 27.73 -50.11
C LEU A 47 1.76 27.63 -51.50
N GLY A 48 0.53 27.13 -51.61
CA GLY A 48 -0.20 27.06 -52.88
C GLY A 48 -0.33 28.44 -53.56
N GLU A 49 -0.71 29.46 -52.79
CA GLU A 49 -0.81 30.84 -53.30
C GLU A 49 0.53 31.43 -53.70
N ILE A 50 1.59 31.19 -52.91
CA ILE A 50 2.93 31.67 -53.25
C ILE A 50 3.42 31.05 -54.57
N TYR A 51 3.22 29.74 -54.77
CA TYR A 51 3.58 29.07 -56.01
C TYR A 51 2.77 29.55 -57.22
N ALA A 52 1.48 29.80 -57.05
CA ALA A 52 0.61 30.31 -58.12
C ALA A 52 0.84 31.80 -58.46
N SER A 53 1.51 32.56 -57.59
CA SER A 53 1.60 34.03 -57.70
C SER A 53 2.60 34.59 -58.72
N GLU A 54 3.30 33.75 -59.49
CA GLU A 54 4.33 34.19 -60.47
C GLU A 54 5.35 35.20 -59.88
N LYS A 55 5.86 34.93 -58.67
CA LYS A 55 6.77 35.79 -57.90
C LYS A 55 6.16 37.09 -57.34
N LYS A 56 4.84 37.29 -57.35
CA LYS A 56 4.19 38.47 -56.71
C LYS A 56 4.14 38.37 -55.18
N LEU A 57 4.15 37.16 -54.62
CA LEU A 57 4.12 36.91 -53.18
C LEU A 57 5.43 36.30 -52.65
N LYS A 58 5.89 36.78 -51.49
CA LYS A 58 7.00 36.23 -50.69
C LYS A 58 6.48 35.55 -49.42
N GLY A 59 7.32 34.74 -48.77
CA GLY A 59 6.98 34.09 -47.49
C GLY A 59 7.11 32.56 -47.44
N LYS A 60 7.66 31.93 -48.49
CA LYS A 60 7.83 30.45 -48.56
C LYS A 60 8.55 29.88 -47.34
N ARG A 61 9.65 30.51 -46.90
CA ARG A 61 10.40 30.08 -45.71
C ARG A 61 9.55 30.12 -44.43
N LEU A 62 8.70 31.15 -44.30
CA LEU A 62 7.83 31.34 -43.14
C LEU A 62 6.73 30.27 -43.08
N ALA A 63 6.10 29.96 -44.22
CA ALA A 63 5.09 28.91 -44.32
C ALA A 63 5.68 27.50 -44.14
N VAL A 64 6.90 27.26 -44.63
CA VAL A 64 7.60 25.99 -44.40
C VAL A 64 7.97 25.83 -42.93
N LEU A 65 8.52 26.88 -42.30
CA LEU A 65 8.90 26.87 -40.89
C LEU A 65 7.69 26.64 -39.98
N SER A 66 6.55 27.27 -40.26
CA SER A 66 5.32 27.08 -39.48
C SER A 66 4.82 25.64 -39.56
N ILE A 67 4.87 25.01 -40.74
CA ILE A 67 4.45 23.60 -40.91
C ILE A 67 5.33 22.66 -40.09
N TYR A 68 6.67 22.79 -40.18
CA TYR A 68 7.59 21.96 -39.40
C TYR A 68 7.42 22.17 -37.89
N LEU A 69 7.28 23.43 -37.47
CA LEU A 69 7.07 23.79 -36.07
C LEU A 69 5.77 23.16 -35.52
N CYS A 70 4.68 23.25 -36.28
CA CYS A 70 3.40 22.62 -35.89
C CYS A 70 3.51 21.11 -35.79
N TYR A 71 4.18 20.44 -36.75
CA TYR A 71 4.34 18.99 -36.71
C TYR A 71 5.14 18.55 -35.48
N TYR A 72 6.24 19.26 -35.18
CA TYR A 72 7.06 18.97 -34.01
C TYR A 72 6.31 19.18 -32.69
N ILE A 73 5.61 20.32 -32.54
CA ILE A 73 4.80 20.62 -31.35
C ILE A 73 3.65 19.62 -31.21
N HIS A 74 3.04 19.20 -32.31
CA HIS A 74 1.94 18.23 -32.27
C HIS A 74 2.43 16.85 -31.82
N ILE A 75 3.51 16.32 -32.41
CA ILE A 75 4.09 15.05 -31.97
C ILE A 75 4.52 15.13 -30.50
N PHE A 76 5.22 16.20 -30.13
CA PHE A 76 5.72 16.37 -28.77
C PHE A 76 4.58 16.45 -27.74
N SER A 77 3.51 17.20 -28.05
CA SER A 77 2.35 17.32 -27.16
C SER A 77 1.59 16.00 -27.02
N VAL A 78 1.45 15.20 -28.09
CA VAL A 78 0.87 13.85 -28.03
C VAL A 78 1.72 12.92 -27.16
N LEU A 79 3.05 12.94 -27.30
CA LEU A 79 3.96 12.13 -26.47
C LEU A 79 3.85 12.51 -24.98
N LEU A 80 3.82 13.81 -24.66
CA LEU A 80 3.63 14.26 -23.29
C LEU A 80 2.25 13.88 -22.73
N PHE A 81 1.21 13.97 -23.54
CA PHE A 81 -0.13 13.55 -23.14
C PHE A 81 -0.19 12.05 -22.81
N ILE A 82 0.41 11.20 -23.67
CA ILE A 82 0.51 9.76 -23.43
C ILE A 82 1.33 9.49 -22.16
N ALA A 83 2.50 10.14 -22.00
CA ALA A 83 3.32 9.98 -20.80
C ALA A 83 2.59 10.40 -19.52
N GLY A 84 1.80 11.48 -19.57
CA GLY A 84 0.94 11.92 -18.47
C GLY A 84 -0.13 10.89 -18.11
N ILE A 85 -0.80 10.31 -19.10
CA ILE A 85 -1.76 9.22 -18.89
C ILE A 85 -1.07 8.01 -18.24
N LEU A 86 0.07 7.57 -18.77
CA LEU A 86 0.83 6.43 -18.24
C LEU A 86 1.27 6.67 -16.80
N TYR A 87 1.70 7.90 -16.47
CA TYR A 87 2.06 8.28 -15.11
C TYR A 87 0.87 8.17 -14.15
N CYS A 88 -0.27 8.77 -14.50
CA CYS A 88 -1.50 8.69 -13.69
C CYS A 88 -1.99 7.24 -13.51
N LEU A 89 -1.95 6.42 -14.57
CA LEU A 89 -2.34 5.01 -14.50
C LEU A 89 -1.39 4.20 -13.61
N ALA A 90 -0.08 4.47 -13.68
CA ALA A 90 0.91 3.75 -12.88
C ALA A 90 0.73 3.98 -11.37
N ASP A 91 0.42 5.20 -10.95
CA ASP A 91 0.24 5.53 -9.53
C ASP A 91 -1.03 4.89 -8.94
N GLY A 92 -2.13 4.86 -9.70
CA GLY A 92 -3.35 4.14 -9.30
C GLY A 92 -3.11 2.64 -9.13
N VAL A 93 -2.45 2.01 -10.10
CA VAL A 93 -2.13 0.56 -10.06
C VAL A 93 -1.21 0.21 -8.88
N ARG A 94 -0.20 1.05 -8.59
CA ARG A 94 0.72 0.85 -7.46
C ARG A 94 -0.01 0.85 -6.12
N THR A 95 -0.96 1.76 -5.94
CA THR A 95 -1.72 1.87 -4.69
C THR A 95 -2.59 0.64 -4.45
N VAL A 96 -3.30 0.19 -5.48
CA VAL A 96 -4.12 -1.04 -5.43
C VAL A 96 -3.26 -2.27 -5.15
N ALA A 97 -2.09 -2.37 -5.80
CA ALA A 97 -1.16 -3.48 -5.59
C ALA A 97 -0.63 -3.53 -4.15
N VAL A 98 -0.29 -2.39 -3.56
CA VAL A 98 0.13 -2.30 -2.15
C VAL A 98 -0.97 -2.81 -1.23
N ILE A 99 -2.20 -2.32 -1.38
CA ILE A 99 -3.33 -2.76 -0.54
C ILE A 99 -3.55 -4.27 -0.67
N ALA A 100 -3.60 -4.80 -1.90
CA ALA A 100 -3.77 -6.23 -2.14
C ALA A 100 -2.65 -7.07 -1.49
N GLN A 101 -1.41 -6.61 -1.59
CA GLN A 101 -0.28 -7.29 -0.97
C GLN A 101 -0.34 -7.26 0.56
N ARG A 102 -0.72 -6.13 1.18
CA ARG A 102 -0.93 -6.04 2.64
C ARG A 102 -1.98 -7.05 3.10
N THR A 103 -3.12 -7.10 2.39
CA THR A 103 -4.21 -8.06 2.66
C THR A 103 -3.71 -9.49 2.60
N ASN A 104 -2.94 -9.84 1.57
CA ASN A 104 -2.41 -11.19 1.43
C ASN A 104 -1.41 -11.55 2.54
N THR A 105 -0.55 -10.62 2.96
CA THR A 105 0.40 -10.85 4.06
C THR A 105 -0.34 -11.21 5.37
N VAL A 106 -1.33 -10.40 5.76
CA VAL A 106 -2.09 -10.62 7.01
C VAL A 106 -3.01 -11.85 6.90
N ARG A 107 -3.60 -12.10 5.73
CA ARG A 107 -4.37 -13.33 5.47
C ARG A 107 -3.51 -14.59 5.54
N ASN A 108 -2.33 -14.60 4.95
CA ASN A 108 -1.43 -15.75 4.97
C ASN A 108 -0.98 -16.12 6.40
N PHE A 109 -0.79 -15.12 7.26
CA PHE A 109 -0.58 -15.35 8.69
C PHE A 109 -1.78 -16.08 9.32
N GLY A 110 -3.01 -15.61 9.04
CA GLY A 110 -4.23 -16.25 9.53
C GLY A 110 -4.42 -17.68 9.02
N ILE A 111 -4.11 -17.94 7.75
CA ILE A 111 -4.11 -19.30 7.17
C ILE A 111 -3.13 -20.20 7.92
N SER A 112 -1.92 -19.71 8.19
CA SER A 112 -0.88 -20.48 8.88
C SER A 112 -1.30 -20.84 10.31
N ALA A 113 -1.92 -19.90 11.02
CA ALA A 113 -2.48 -20.14 12.35
C ALA A 113 -3.64 -21.16 12.32
N MET A 114 -4.58 -21.05 11.38
CA MET A 114 -5.65 -22.03 11.26
C MET A 114 -5.13 -23.42 10.90
N GLN A 115 -4.16 -23.53 10.00
CA GLN A 115 -3.56 -24.83 9.67
C GLN A 115 -2.81 -25.42 10.88
N HIS A 116 -2.13 -24.58 11.67
CA HIS A 116 -1.54 -25.01 12.94
C HIS A 116 -2.60 -25.53 13.91
N ASP A 117 -3.69 -24.78 14.14
CA ASP A 117 -4.79 -25.20 15.01
C ASP A 117 -5.42 -26.51 14.52
N ALA A 118 -5.66 -26.67 13.21
CA ALA A 118 -6.18 -27.90 12.62
C ALA A 118 -5.23 -29.10 12.79
N ALA A 119 -3.91 -28.88 12.72
CA ALA A 119 -2.91 -29.94 12.81
C ALA A 119 -2.53 -30.30 14.26
N LYS A 120 -2.57 -29.34 15.18
CA LYS A 120 -2.09 -29.48 16.57
C LYS A 120 -3.21 -29.45 17.61
N GLY A 121 -4.38 -28.94 17.24
CA GLY A 121 -5.52 -28.75 18.13
C GLY A 121 -5.34 -27.58 19.11
N TYR A 122 -4.48 -26.60 18.79
CA TYR A 122 -4.30 -25.39 19.60
C TYR A 122 -3.53 -24.27 18.88
N LEU A 123 -3.58 -23.08 19.49
CA LEU A 123 -2.75 -21.90 19.30
C LEU A 123 -2.11 -21.49 20.63
N LEU A 124 -0.91 -20.90 20.55
CA LEU A 124 -0.12 -20.42 21.69
C LEU A 124 0.60 -19.12 21.32
N GLY A 125 0.78 -18.23 22.30
CA GLY A 125 1.52 -16.98 22.13
C GLY A 125 3.05 -17.15 22.06
N THR A 126 3.58 -18.25 22.61
CA THR A 126 5.00 -18.63 22.58
C THR A 126 5.14 -20.14 22.47
N ALA A 127 6.31 -20.63 22.08
CA ALA A 127 6.68 -22.03 22.24
C ALA A 127 6.58 -22.47 23.71
N GLU A 128 6.32 -23.77 23.92
CA GLU A 128 6.23 -24.37 25.26
C GLU A 128 7.63 -24.53 25.88
N GLN A 129 8.15 -23.43 26.43
CA GLN A 129 9.45 -23.37 27.08
C GLN A 129 9.29 -22.83 28.51
N PRO A 130 8.69 -23.61 29.43
CA PRO A 130 8.33 -23.15 30.78
C PRO A 130 9.55 -22.73 31.61
N GLN A 131 10.76 -23.18 31.24
CA GLN A 131 12.01 -22.79 31.87
C GLN A 131 12.43 -21.34 31.60
N PHE A 132 11.83 -20.69 30.60
CA PHE A 132 12.14 -19.30 30.23
C PHE A 132 10.93 -18.38 30.46
N PRO A 133 11.14 -17.10 30.81
CA PRO A 133 10.07 -16.10 30.77
C PRO A 133 9.62 -15.89 29.31
N PRO A 134 8.34 -15.54 29.04
CA PRO A 134 7.79 -15.41 27.68
C PRO A 134 8.59 -14.54 26.72
N GLU A 135 9.25 -13.50 27.23
CA GLU A 135 10.08 -12.57 26.47
C GLU A 135 11.39 -13.21 25.95
N ASP A 136 11.83 -14.31 26.57
CA ASP A 136 13.02 -15.08 26.17
C ASP A 136 12.65 -16.33 25.36
N ARG A 137 11.37 -16.72 25.35
CA ARG A 137 10.87 -17.86 24.56
C ARG A 137 10.88 -17.55 23.06
N LEU A 138 10.88 -18.62 22.28
CA LEU A 138 10.54 -18.58 20.86
C LEU A 138 9.06 -18.17 20.70
N SER A 139 8.79 -17.31 19.72
CA SER A 139 7.44 -16.78 19.47
C SER A 139 6.47 -17.82 18.90
N SER A 140 5.17 -17.50 18.91
CA SER A 140 4.14 -18.24 18.18
C SER A 140 4.50 -18.44 16.70
N ILE A 141 5.13 -17.45 16.06
CA ILE A 141 5.54 -17.49 14.65
C ILE A 141 6.48 -18.66 14.37
N THR A 142 7.37 -19.01 15.31
CA THR A 142 8.28 -20.16 15.15
C THR A 142 7.51 -21.48 15.01
N LEU A 143 6.35 -21.60 15.69
CA LEU A 143 5.45 -22.74 15.59
C LEU A 143 4.67 -22.76 14.27
N LEU A 144 4.44 -21.58 13.69
CA LEU A 144 3.70 -21.41 12.42
C LEU A 144 4.57 -21.65 11.18
N LEU A 145 5.90 -21.65 11.29
CA LEU A 145 6.81 -21.80 10.14
C LEU A 145 6.48 -22.97 9.20
N PRO A 146 6.17 -24.20 9.68
CA PRO A 146 5.81 -25.31 8.78
C PRO A 146 4.59 -25.01 7.90
N PHE A 147 3.66 -24.19 8.41
CA PHE A 147 2.41 -23.78 7.74
C PHE A 147 2.60 -22.52 6.89
N MET A 148 3.75 -21.86 7.00
CA MET A 148 4.21 -20.77 6.14
C MET A 148 5.16 -21.26 5.02
N GLU A 149 5.18 -22.57 4.75
CA GLU A 149 6.14 -23.20 3.82
C GLU A 149 7.62 -23.02 4.23
N ARG A 150 7.89 -22.80 5.53
CA ARG A 150 9.23 -22.58 6.09
C ARG A 150 9.73 -23.73 6.96
N MET A 151 9.46 -24.97 6.53
CA MET A 151 9.98 -26.17 7.18
C MET A 151 11.53 -26.20 7.18
N ASP A 152 12.16 -25.55 6.19
CA ASP A 152 13.60 -25.35 6.11
C ASP A 152 14.18 -24.65 7.34
N LEU A 153 13.47 -23.62 7.84
CA LEU A 153 13.87 -22.89 9.04
C LEU A 153 13.46 -23.61 10.30
N TYR A 154 12.24 -24.15 10.33
CA TYR A 154 11.71 -24.86 11.50
C TYR A 154 12.67 -25.95 11.99
N ASN A 155 13.20 -26.75 11.06
CA ASN A 155 14.14 -27.84 11.36
C ASN A 155 15.51 -27.37 11.89
N GLN A 156 15.83 -26.08 11.78
CA GLN A 156 17.06 -25.48 12.30
C GLN A 156 16.88 -24.85 13.70
N ILE A 157 15.64 -24.74 14.19
CA ILE A 157 15.34 -24.16 15.49
C ILE A 157 15.51 -25.22 16.57
N ASP A 158 16.23 -24.84 17.62
CA ASP A 158 16.37 -25.59 18.86
C ASP A 158 15.37 -25.05 19.88
N PHE A 159 14.29 -25.80 20.10
CA PHE A 159 13.21 -25.44 21.02
C PHE A 159 13.61 -25.58 22.50
N GLU A 160 14.83 -26.02 22.81
CA GLU A 160 15.38 -26.01 24.19
C GLU A 160 16.13 -24.70 24.52
N LYS A 161 16.27 -23.79 23.55
CA LYS A 161 17.04 -22.54 23.69
C LYS A 161 16.17 -21.28 23.56
N THR A 162 16.65 -20.18 24.11
CA THR A 162 16.02 -18.86 23.93
C THR A 162 16.15 -18.38 22.49
N TRP A 163 15.28 -17.46 22.07
CA TRP A 163 15.32 -16.91 20.70
C TRP A 163 16.60 -16.12 20.41
N HIS A 164 17.26 -15.60 21.45
CA HIS A 164 18.48 -14.79 21.36
C HIS A 164 19.75 -15.58 21.69
N ASP A 165 19.66 -16.90 21.84
CA ASP A 165 20.82 -17.75 22.01
C ASP A 165 21.77 -17.60 20.80
N PRO A 166 23.08 -17.33 21.01
CA PRO A 166 24.03 -17.14 19.92
C PRO A 166 24.04 -18.28 18.89
N GLN A 167 23.80 -19.52 19.32
CA GLN A 167 23.79 -20.70 18.46
C GLN A 167 22.63 -20.72 17.46
N GLN A 168 21.53 -20.00 17.76
CA GLN A 168 20.37 -19.88 16.87
C GLN A 168 20.46 -18.68 15.93
N SER A 169 21.50 -17.84 16.04
CA SER A 169 21.62 -16.58 15.28
C SER A 169 21.49 -16.75 13.77
N LYS A 170 21.91 -17.90 13.22
CA LYS A 170 21.79 -18.16 11.78
C LYS A 170 20.34 -18.23 11.31
N VAL A 171 19.48 -18.97 12.02
CA VAL A 171 18.07 -19.13 11.66
C VAL A 171 17.25 -17.89 12.01
N ILE A 172 17.48 -17.33 13.21
CA ILE A 172 16.70 -16.21 13.75
C ILE A 172 16.94 -14.89 12.97
N ASN A 173 18.10 -14.72 12.34
CA ASN A 173 18.39 -13.53 11.54
C ASN A 173 17.93 -13.63 10.07
N VAL A 174 17.23 -14.69 9.67
CA VAL A 174 16.61 -14.78 8.34
C VAL A 174 15.48 -13.76 8.22
N VAL A 175 15.46 -12.99 7.13
CA VAL A 175 14.39 -12.01 6.86
C VAL A 175 13.19 -12.71 6.23
N LEU A 176 12.09 -12.76 6.96
CA LEU A 176 10.80 -13.30 6.50
C LEU A 176 9.95 -12.18 5.92
N ARG A 177 9.96 -12.04 4.59
CA ARG A 177 9.20 -10.98 3.90
C ARG A 177 7.69 -11.12 4.11
N ASP A 178 7.21 -12.35 4.31
CA ASP A 178 5.78 -12.64 4.53
C ASP A 178 5.28 -12.22 5.91
N LEU A 179 6.17 -11.71 6.78
CA LEU A 179 5.82 -11.11 8.06
C LEU A 179 6.01 -9.58 8.06
N ILE A 180 6.37 -8.99 6.93
CA ILE A 180 6.63 -7.55 6.79
C ILE A 180 5.67 -6.99 5.75
N ILE A 181 4.74 -6.18 6.23
CA ILE A 181 3.74 -5.54 5.40
C ILE A 181 4.39 -4.53 4.45
N PRO A 182 3.91 -4.43 3.19
CA PRO A 182 4.35 -3.40 2.25
C PRO A 182 4.34 -1.99 2.87
N GLY A 183 5.50 -1.32 2.82
CA GLY A 183 5.73 -0.03 3.49
C GLY A 183 6.53 -0.14 4.79
N GLY A 184 6.66 -1.34 5.36
CA GLY A 184 7.45 -1.59 6.57
C GLY A 184 8.97 -1.68 6.37
N PRO A 185 9.72 -1.79 7.48
CA PRO A 185 11.18 -1.79 7.43
C PRO A 185 11.73 -3.00 6.66
N ARG A 186 12.65 -2.75 5.73
CA ARG A 186 13.25 -3.80 4.89
C ARG A 186 14.57 -4.30 5.46
N GLY A 187 14.90 -5.56 5.16
CA GLY A 187 16.22 -6.14 5.44
C GLY A 187 16.49 -6.44 6.92
N LYS A 188 15.47 -6.41 7.77
CA LYS A 188 15.56 -6.76 9.19
C LYS A 188 14.73 -8.01 9.47
N PRO A 189 15.16 -8.92 10.38
CA PRO A 189 14.44 -10.14 10.70
C PRO A 189 13.29 -9.85 11.70
N ILE A 190 12.42 -8.91 11.36
CA ILE A 190 11.33 -8.43 12.21
C ILE A 190 9.97 -8.91 11.69
N THR A 191 8.94 -8.77 12.51
CA THR A 191 7.53 -8.87 12.09
C THR A 191 6.83 -7.53 12.23
N THR A 192 5.87 -7.25 11.36
CA THR A 192 4.89 -6.15 11.47
C THR A 192 3.48 -6.67 11.76
N ILE A 193 3.34 -7.97 12.00
CA ILE A 193 2.09 -8.66 12.33
C ILE A 193 2.21 -9.16 13.76
N VAL A 194 1.17 -8.91 14.55
CA VAL A 194 1.09 -9.31 15.95
C VAL A 194 -0.20 -10.09 16.21
N GLY A 195 -0.09 -11.18 16.96
CA GLY A 195 -1.22 -11.97 17.42
C GLY A 195 -2.00 -11.25 18.52
N ASN A 196 -3.31 -11.42 18.50
CA ASN A 196 -4.22 -10.88 19.49
C ASN A 196 -4.15 -11.65 20.82
N ALA A 197 -3.79 -10.96 21.89
CA ALA A 197 -3.74 -11.53 23.24
C ALA A 197 -4.95 -11.21 24.12
N GLY A 198 -5.87 -10.36 23.67
CA GLY A 198 -7.00 -9.89 24.46
C GLY A 198 -6.94 -8.40 24.77
N VAL A 199 -7.54 -8.01 25.89
CA VAL A 199 -7.59 -6.63 26.39
C VAL A 199 -6.68 -6.47 27.59
N GLY A 200 -5.88 -5.40 27.57
CA GLY A 200 -4.93 -5.05 28.60
C GLY A 200 -3.47 -5.36 28.24
N ARG A 201 -2.56 -4.65 28.91
CA ARG A 201 -1.12 -4.77 28.66
C ARG A 201 -0.57 -6.17 28.88
N ASN A 202 -1.16 -6.90 29.82
CA ASN A 202 -0.73 -8.24 30.25
C ASN A 202 -1.71 -9.33 29.79
N ALA A 203 -2.58 -9.06 28.80
CA ALA A 203 -3.63 -9.99 28.37
C ALA A 203 -3.09 -11.38 28.01
N ALA A 204 -1.88 -11.45 27.44
CA ALA A 204 -1.22 -12.71 27.09
C ALA A 204 -0.91 -13.63 28.30
N TYR A 205 -0.98 -13.12 29.53
CA TYR A 205 -0.79 -13.89 30.76
C TYR A 205 -2.11 -14.39 31.39
N LEU A 206 -3.26 -13.96 30.86
CA LEU A 206 -4.56 -14.32 31.39
C LEU A 206 -4.85 -15.82 31.23
N SER A 207 -5.80 -16.29 32.03
CA SER A 207 -6.40 -17.61 31.84
C SER A 207 -7.21 -17.62 30.53
N PRO A 208 -7.30 -18.74 29.80
CA PRO A 208 -8.19 -18.85 28.64
C PRO A 208 -9.63 -18.50 28.94
N ASP A 209 -10.12 -18.73 30.16
CA ASP A 209 -11.51 -18.47 30.55
C ASP A 209 -11.76 -17.02 30.99
N ASP A 210 -10.71 -16.20 31.04
CA ASP A 210 -10.84 -14.79 31.38
C ASP A 210 -11.61 -14.03 30.28
N PRO A 211 -12.58 -13.18 30.62
CA PRO A 211 -13.35 -12.41 29.63
C PRO A 211 -12.46 -11.47 28.80
N ASP A 212 -11.35 -10.98 29.35
CA ASP A 212 -10.42 -10.11 28.65
C ASP A 212 -9.37 -10.90 27.83
N ALA A 213 -9.40 -12.24 27.85
CA ALA A 213 -8.45 -13.04 27.08
C ALA A 213 -8.75 -13.02 25.58
N GLY A 214 -7.68 -12.96 24.78
CA GLY A 214 -7.71 -13.18 23.34
C GLY A 214 -7.24 -14.58 22.97
N ILE A 215 -6.73 -14.72 21.74
CA ILE A 215 -6.39 -16.04 21.17
C ILE A 215 -4.99 -16.50 21.60
N PHE A 216 -4.00 -15.62 21.52
CA PHE A 216 -2.60 -15.96 21.75
C PHE A 216 -2.18 -15.68 23.19
N LEU A 217 -2.14 -16.73 24.01
CA LEU A 217 -1.72 -16.67 25.43
C LEU A 217 -0.37 -17.37 25.63
N TYR A 218 0.47 -16.87 26.53
CA TYR A 218 1.82 -17.40 26.74
C TYR A 218 1.86 -18.75 27.46
N ASN A 219 0.94 -18.96 28.39
CA ASN A 219 0.94 -20.12 29.28
C ASN A 219 -0.31 -20.99 29.13
N ALA A 220 -1.10 -20.76 28.08
CA ALA A 220 -2.33 -21.49 27.88
C ALA A 220 -2.69 -21.64 26.41
N LYS A 221 -3.22 -22.81 26.07
CA LYS A 221 -3.64 -23.17 24.72
C LYS A 221 -5.06 -22.66 24.46
N THR A 222 -5.27 -22.05 23.31
CA THR A 222 -6.59 -21.68 22.79
C THR A 222 -6.88 -22.50 21.53
N THR A 223 -8.13 -22.80 21.22
CA THR A 223 -8.50 -23.44 19.94
C THR A 223 -9.45 -22.56 19.15
N LEU A 224 -9.41 -22.60 17.82
CA LEU A 224 -10.40 -21.86 17.02
C LEU A 224 -11.81 -22.41 17.24
N SER A 225 -11.95 -23.69 17.58
CA SER A 225 -13.22 -24.28 18.00
C SER A 225 -13.78 -23.61 19.26
N SER A 226 -12.93 -23.32 20.26
CA SER A 226 -13.38 -22.62 21.48
C SER A 226 -13.82 -21.19 21.20
N VAL A 227 -13.12 -20.49 20.30
CA VAL A 227 -13.51 -19.14 19.84
C VAL A 227 -14.86 -19.21 19.12
N SER A 228 -15.06 -20.19 18.24
CA SER A 228 -16.32 -20.38 17.51
C SER A 228 -17.52 -20.65 18.41
N GLN A 229 -17.31 -21.26 19.58
CA GLN A 229 -18.37 -21.59 20.55
C GLN A 229 -18.69 -20.42 21.51
N ALA A 230 -17.82 -19.42 21.58
CA ALA A 230 -17.97 -18.23 22.40
C ALA A 230 -18.31 -17.02 21.52
N ASP A 231 -17.40 -16.06 21.35
CA ASP A 231 -17.67 -14.80 20.62
C ASP A 231 -17.75 -14.97 19.09
N GLY A 232 -17.35 -16.13 18.57
CA GLY A 232 -17.43 -16.46 17.15
C GLY A 232 -16.20 -16.05 16.34
N THR A 233 -15.76 -16.91 15.43
CA THR A 233 -14.51 -16.70 14.67
C THR A 233 -14.55 -15.52 13.70
N ALA A 234 -15.74 -15.09 13.28
CA ALA A 234 -15.93 -13.90 12.44
C ALA A 234 -15.88 -12.57 13.21
N PHE A 235 -15.91 -12.61 14.55
CA PHE A 235 -15.92 -11.40 15.38
C PHE A 235 -14.68 -11.28 16.28
N THR A 236 -13.86 -12.32 16.40
CA THR A 236 -12.58 -12.25 17.11
C THR A 236 -11.42 -12.01 16.16
N ILE A 237 -10.68 -10.92 16.38
CA ILE A 237 -9.42 -10.64 15.68
C ILE A 237 -8.41 -11.73 16.05
N LEU A 238 -7.77 -12.31 15.03
CA LEU A 238 -6.69 -13.27 15.20
C LEU A 238 -5.34 -12.56 15.27
N ALA A 239 -5.10 -11.67 14.31
CA ALA A 239 -3.89 -10.88 14.23
C ALA A 239 -4.13 -9.58 13.48
N LEU A 240 -3.23 -8.63 13.65
CA LEU A 240 -3.29 -7.34 13.01
C LEU A 240 -1.92 -6.73 12.81
N ASP A 241 -1.88 -5.68 12.01
CA ASP A 241 -0.67 -4.97 11.70
C ASP A 241 -0.27 -3.92 12.74
N THR A 242 1.02 -3.62 12.78
CA THR A 242 1.60 -2.58 13.61
C THR A 242 2.91 -2.08 13.01
N GLU A 243 3.16 -0.77 13.14
CA GLU A 243 4.45 -0.16 12.81
C GLU A 243 5.32 0.15 14.06
N THR A 244 4.80 -0.09 15.26
CA THR A 244 5.45 0.24 16.53
C THR A 244 5.88 -1.01 17.30
N ASP A 245 6.80 -0.83 18.26
CA ASP A 245 7.35 -1.91 19.10
C ASP A 245 7.83 -3.14 18.28
N LEU A 246 8.33 -2.91 17.06
CA LEU A 246 8.75 -3.98 16.15
C LEU A 246 9.95 -4.73 16.73
N GLY A 247 9.87 -6.05 16.75
CA GLY A 247 10.95 -6.91 17.19
C GLY A 247 11.13 -8.10 16.28
N ARG A 248 12.09 -8.98 16.64
CA ARG A 248 12.41 -10.13 15.79
C ARG A 248 11.21 -11.06 15.68
N TRP A 249 10.99 -11.63 14.50
CA TRP A 249 9.86 -12.54 14.29
C TRP A 249 9.90 -13.77 15.21
N ALA A 250 11.08 -14.21 15.63
CA ALA A 250 11.23 -15.33 16.55
C ALA A 250 11.14 -14.96 18.04
N ALA A 251 11.12 -13.67 18.38
CA ALA A 251 11.08 -13.23 19.77
C ALA A 251 9.66 -13.37 20.34
N GLY A 252 9.52 -14.16 21.40
CA GLY A 252 8.32 -14.19 22.23
C GLY A 252 8.05 -12.84 22.88
N GLY A 253 6.87 -12.70 23.47
CA GLY A 253 6.48 -11.45 24.11
C GLY A 253 5.81 -10.45 23.17
N ARG A 254 5.88 -9.17 23.57
CA ARG A 254 5.29 -8.02 22.85
C ARG A 254 5.67 -7.87 21.38
N PRO A 255 6.86 -8.28 20.89
CA PRO A 255 7.17 -8.23 19.46
C PRO A 255 6.19 -8.98 18.56
N THR A 256 5.57 -10.05 19.07
CA THR A 256 4.76 -10.98 18.27
C THR A 256 3.34 -11.18 18.79
N VAL A 257 3.06 -10.86 20.06
CA VAL A 257 1.75 -11.02 20.69
C VAL A 257 1.43 -9.81 21.57
N ARG A 258 0.27 -9.20 21.42
CA ARG A 258 -0.13 -7.99 22.17
C ARG A 258 -1.60 -8.00 22.53
N GLY A 259 -1.92 -7.52 23.74
CA GLY A 259 -3.28 -7.15 24.10
C GLY A 259 -3.56 -5.69 23.77
N PHE A 260 -4.81 -5.35 23.52
CA PHE A 260 -5.27 -3.99 23.27
C PHE A 260 -5.24 -3.15 24.54
N GLU A 261 -4.60 -1.97 24.52
CA GLU A 261 -4.44 -1.10 25.70
C GLU A 261 -5.35 0.15 25.58
N PRO A 262 -6.65 0.09 25.96
CA PRO A 262 -7.63 1.17 25.73
C PRO A 262 -7.32 2.47 26.50
N ASP A 263 -6.50 2.42 27.54
CA ASP A 263 -6.12 3.62 28.29
C ASP A 263 -5.06 4.47 27.57
N LYS A 264 -4.39 3.94 26.54
CA LYS A 264 -3.28 4.62 25.83
C LYS A 264 -3.71 5.40 24.58
N ILE A 265 -4.99 5.36 24.24
CA ILE A 265 -5.52 5.74 22.91
C ILE A 265 -6.39 7.00 22.93
N PHE A 266 -6.75 7.53 24.11
CA PHE A 266 -7.48 8.79 24.21
C PHE A 266 -6.51 9.97 24.25
N THR A 267 -6.30 10.62 23.09
CA THR A 267 -5.37 11.75 22.98
C THR A 267 -6.10 12.98 22.47
N ARG A 268 -6.01 14.11 23.20
CA ARG A 268 -6.63 15.41 22.80
C ARG A 268 -8.14 15.34 22.53
N GLY A 269 -8.88 14.52 23.28
CA GLY A 269 -10.35 14.45 23.17
C GLY A 269 -10.87 13.57 22.03
N LYS A 270 -10.00 12.79 21.36
CA LYS A 270 -10.39 11.84 20.32
C LYS A 270 -9.72 10.49 20.56
N TRP A 271 -10.42 9.43 20.19
CA TRP A 271 -9.85 8.10 20.08
C TRP A 271 -8.92 8.06 18.87
N ASP A 272 -7.71 7.57 19.08
CA ASP A 272 -6.70 7.48 18.04
C ASP A 272 -6.01 6.12 18.12
N PHE A 273 -6.65 5.10 17.55
CA PHE A 273 -6.22 3.71 17.66
C PHE A 273 -5.11 3.36 16.66
N PHE A 274 -5.20 3.92 15.45
CA PHE A 274 -4.47 3.48 14.26
C PHE A 274 -3.68 4.59 13.55
N ARG A 275 -3.43 5.73 14.20
CA ARG A 275 -2.49 6.74 13.66
C ARG A 275 -1.06 6.25 13.77
N THR A 276 -0.20 6.83 12.94
CA THR A 276 1.25 6.67 13.04
C THR A 276 1.75 6.84 14.48
N ASN A 277 2.62 5.94 14.92
CA ASN A 277 3.17 5.79 16.27
C ASN A 277 2.17 5.37 17.37
N HIS A 278 1.03 4.77 17.02
CA HIS A 278 0.11 4.13 17.98
C HIS A 278 0.31 2.61 18.04
N GLN A 279 -0.49 1.92 18.87
CA GLN A 279 -0.27 0.50 19.19
C GLN A 279 -0.37 -0.43 17.97
N PHE A 280 -1.29 -0.13 17.06
CA PHE A 280 -1.59 -0.94 15.87
C PHE A 280 -1.78 -0.04 14.63
N GLY A 281 -1.77 -0.64 13.43
CA GLY A 281 -1.86 0.09 12.17
C GLY A 281 -0.64 0.97 11.88
N GLY A 282 -0.89 2.16 11.34
CA GLY A 282 0.12 3.21 11.11
C GLY A 282 0.72 3.26 9.70
N PHE A 283 0.78 2.13 8.99
CA PHE A 283 1.27 2.06 7.60
C PHE A 283 0.44 2.89 6.61
N ILE A 284 -0.87 2.98 6.86
CA ILE A 284 -1.73 4.01 6.28
C ILE A 284 -2.34 4.75 7.48
N PRO A 285 -2.08 6.06 7.65
CA PRO A 285 -2.57 6.79 8.79
C PRO A 285 -4.09 6.67 8.96
N GLY A 286 -4.53 6.26 10.14
CA GLY A 286 -5.94 6.19 10.51
C GLY A 286 -6.62 4.85 10.21
N ASN A 287 -5.87 3.83 9.78
CA ASN A 287 -6.38 2.47 9.69
C ASN A 287 -5.39 1.38 10.15
N ALA A 288 -5.96 0.24 10.51
CA ALA A 288 -5.26 -1.02 10.71
C ALA A 288 -5.90 -2.11 9.85
N LEU A 289 -5.06 -3.00 9.34
CA LEU A 289 -5.50 -4.20 8.65
C LEU A 289 -5.51 -5.36 9.63
N VAL A 290 -6.66 -5.99 9.78
CA VAL A 290 -6.87 -7.13 10.68
C VAL A 290 -7.22 -8.40 9.90
N VAL A 291 -6.86 -9.55 10.45
CA VAL A 291 -7.39 -10.86 10.08
C VAL A 291 -8.17 -11.42 11.26
N PHE A 292 -9.37 -11.92 11.00
CA PHE A 292 -10.22 -12.57 11.97
C PHE A 292 -9.89 -14.07 12.09
N ALA A 293 -10.40 -14.71 13.13
CA ALA A 293 -10.16 -16.12 13.42
C ALA A 293 -10.70 -17.08 12.34
N ASP A 294 -11.63 -16.63 11.50
CA ASP A 294 -12.11 -17.34 10.29
C ASP A 294 -11.31 -17.01 9.01
N GLN A 295 -10.23 -16.24 9.12
CA GLN A 295 -9.32 -15.75 8.06
C GLN A 295 -9.84 -14.64 7.16
N HIS A 296 -11.06 -14.15 7.35
CA HIS A 296 -11.45 -12.97 6.59
C HIS A 296 -10.64 -11.75 7.09
N THR A 297 -10.42 -10.81 6.18
CA THR A 297 -9.58 -9.64 6.44
C THR A 297 -10.42 -8.39 6.35
N LYS A 298 -10.21 -7.45 7.26
CA LYS A 298 -10.89 -6.16 7.24
C LYS A 298 -9.95 -5.01 7.56
N THR A 299 -10.21 -3.86 6.96
CA THR A 299 -9.61 -2.60 7.37
C THR A 299 -10.49 -1.98 8.45
N LEU A 300 -9.93 -1.77 9.64
CA LEU A 300 -10.57 -1.01 10.72
C LEU A 300 -10.07 0.44 10.66
N TYR A 301 -10.96 1.39 10.90
CA TYR A 301 -10.69 2.82 10.83
C TYR A 301 -10.78 3.46 12.22
N ASN A 302 -10.15 4.63 12.38
CA ASN A 302 -10.08 5.35 13.65
C ASN A 302 -11.44 5.79 14.24
N ASP A 303 -12.51 5.79 13.44
CA ASP A 303 -13.87 6.14 13.84
C ASP A 303 -14.66 4.96 14.42
N ILE A 304 -14.06 3.76 14.49
CA ILE A 304 -14.66 2.60 15.15
C ILE A 304 -14.99 2.92 16.62
N ASP A 305 -16.15 2.45 17.08
CA ASP A 305 -16.53 2.57 18.49
C ASP A 305 -15.48 1.83 19.37
N PRO A 306 -14.93 2.47 20.42
CA PRO A 306 -13.91 1.86 21.27
C PRO A 306 -14.37 0.56 21.93
N LYS A 307 -15.64 0.47 22.32
CA LYS A 307 -16.20 -0.74 22.92
C LYS A 307 -16.28 -1.85 21.90
N VAL A 308 -16.73 -1.54 20.69
CA VAL A 308 -16.69 -2.49 19.58
C VAL A 308 -15.26 -2.97 19.35
N LEU A 309 -14.29 -2.06 19.24
CA LEU A 309 -12.90 -2.49 19.02
C LEU A 309 -12.42 -3.39 20.16
N GLN A 310 -12.77 -3.08 21.41
CA GLN A 310 -12.45 -3.91 22.57
C GLN A 310 -13.06 -5.31 22.46
N THR A 311 -14.34 -5.43 22.08
CA THR A 311 -15.00 -6.75 21.92
C THR A 311 -14.38 -7.57 20.79
N LEU A 312 -13.85 -6.93 19.74
CA LEU A 312 -13.13 -7.66 18.69
C LEU A 312 -11.81 -8.27 19.16
N PHE A 313 -11.25 -7.83 20.29
CA PHE A 313 -10.01 -8.38 20.86
C PHE A 313 -10.25 -9.54 21.83
N THR A 314 -11.46 -9.71 22.36
CA THR A 314 -11.78 -10.81 23.27
C THR A 314 -12.27 -12.04 22.50
N LYS A 315 -12.07 -13.22 23.09
CA LYS A 315 -12.66 -14.47 22.57
C LYS A 315 -13.82 -15.01 23.41
N ASN A 316 -13.99 -14.48 24.62
CA ASN A 316 -14.94 -14.92 25.65
C ASN A 316 -15.70 -13.74 26.30
N GLY A 317 -15.79 -12.58 25.64
CA GLY A 317 -16.41 -11.38 26.22
C GLY A 317 -17.93 -11.50 26.37
N GLY A 318 -18.59 -12.26 25.48
CA GLY A 318 -20.02 -12.54 25.56
C GLY A 318 -20.93 -11.34 25.26
N GLU A 319 -20.39 -10.24 24.74
CA GLU A 319 -21.18 -9.07 24.35
C GLU A 319 -21.95 -9.33 23.04
N PRO A 320 -23.18 -8.79 22.90
CA PRO A 320 -23.89 -8.85 21.63
C PRO A 320 -23.18 -7.96 20.60
N VAL A 321 -22.58 -8.58 19.58
CA VAL A 321 -21.98 -7.91 18.43
C VAL A 321 -23.03 -7.86 17.31
N ASP A 322 -23.57 -6.67 17.02
CA ASP A 322 -24.48 -6.46 15.88
C ASP A 322 -23.71 -6.62 14.56
N GLU A 323 -24.23 -7.41 13.61
CA GLU A 323 -23.60 -7.59 12.29
C GLU A 323 -23.46 -6.25 11.52
N ASP A 324 -24.29 -5.26 11.85
CA ASP A 324 -24.23 -3.92 11.27
C ASP A 324 -23.03 -3.08 11.77
N ILE A 325 -22.28 -3.55 12.77
CA ILE A 325 -21.02 -2.92 13.25
C ILE A 325 -20.01 -2.71 12.12
N PHE A 326 -20.16 -3.50 11.06
CA PHE A 326 -19.22 -3.57 9.96
C PHE A 326 -19.67 -2.83 8.68
N ARG A 327 -20.85 -2.22 8.67
CA ARG A 327 -21.38 -1.45 7.52
C ARG A 327 -20.86 -0.02 7.44
#